data_AF-A0A2P9CGX5-F1
#
_entry.id   AF-A0A2P9CGX5-F1
#
_cell.length_a   1.000
_cell.length_b   1.000
_cell.length_c   1.000
_cell.angle_alpha   90.00
_cell.angle_beta   90.00
_cell.angle_gamma   90.00
#
_symmetry.space_group_name_H-M   'P 1'
#
loop_
_entity.id
_entity.type
_entity.pdbx_description
1 polymer ?
#
loop_
_entity_poly.entity_id
_entity_poly.type
_entity_poly.pdbx_seq_one_letter_code
_entity_poly.pdbx_strand_id
1 'polypeptide(L)'
;MLTLILKILVVSLLIWKLSNSNNTRQLSSFSAIEKNVLSYDMLIIRNERILAEQHDEDAWRNDFTVVLNVQNIPEEKQLGEQQEPEYINELNELCKKASEYWKNIINDMEEEYKELTKYLDENWSKDMWNREWVKYLRRVYGHILADINDPSLTLVDKEHIVNIWLTWTKKDFRFFLEYTKETWEDQEEMYN
;
A
#
# COMPACT_ATOMS: atom_id res chain seq x y z
N MET A 1 25.46 -57.58 4.70
CA MET A 1 26.51 -56.54 4.58
C MET A 1 26.44 -55.82 3.23
N LEU A 2 26.40 -56.54 2.09
CA LEU A 2 26.36 -55.94 0.73
C LEU A 2 25.14 -55.02 0.47
N THR A 3 23.97 -55.36 1.01
CA THR A 3 22.71 -54.61 0.82
C THR A 3 22.66 -53.28 1.58
N LEU A 4 23.41 -53.16 2.67
CA LEU A 4 23.46 -51.95 3.49
C LEU A 4 24.38 -50.92 2.85
N ILE A 5 25.51 -51.38 2.30
CA ILE A 5 26.45 -50.56 1.52
C ILE A 5 25.77 -50.00 0.25
N LEU A 6 24.95 -50.82 -0.44
CA LEU A 6 24.21 -50.38 -1.62
C LEU A 6 23.19 -49.27 -1.29
N LYS A 7 22.49 -49.38 -0.16
CA LYS A 7 21.53 -48.37 0.30
C LYS A 7 22.22 -47.07 0.69
N ILE A 8 23.37 -47.15 1.36
CA ILE A 8 24.18 -45.96 1.70
C ILE A 8 24.65 -45.25 0.42
N LEU A 9 25.11 -46.00 -0.59
CA LEU A 9 25.52 -45.44 -1.88
C LEU A 9 24.38 -44.71 -2.59
N VAL A 10 23.18 -45.29 -2.63
CA VAL A 10 21.99 -44.66 -3.25
C VAL A 10 21.59 -43.37 -2.51
N VAL A 11 21.60 -43.38 -1.18
CA VAL A 11 21.29 -42.18 -0.39
C VAL A 11 22.35 -41.10 -0.59
N SER A 12 23.64 -41.45 -0.63
CA SER A 12 24.70 -40.48 -0.93
C SER A 12 24.60 -39.89 -2.34
N LEU A 13 24.16 -40.67 -3.34
CA LEU A 13 23.91 -40.20 -4.71
C LEU A 13 22.71 -39.24 -4.78
N LEU A 14 21.65 -39.50 -4.01
CA LEU A 14 20.48 -38.62 -3.94
C LEU A 14 20.80 -37.30 -3.23
N ILE A 15 21.57 -37.34 -2.15
CA ILE A 15 22.06 -36.14 -1.44
C ILE A 15 23.00 -35.33 -2.34
N TRP A 16 23.89 -36.00 -3.10
CA TRP A 16 24.76 -35.33 -4.06
C TRP A 16 23.97 -34.68 -5.20
N LYS A 17 22.93 -35.33 -5.73
CA LYS A 17 22.06 -34.77 -6.77
C LYS A 17 21.23 -33.58 -6.26
N LEU A 18 20.79 -33.61 -5.01
CA LEU A 18 20.11 -32.47 -4.36
C LEU A 18 21.09 -31.31 -4.08
N SER A 19 22.31 -31.63 -3.64
CA SER A 19 23.32 -30.63 -3.28
C SER A 19 23.97 -29.95 -4.49
N ASN A 20 24.01 -30.62 -5.65
CA ASN A 20 24.58 -30.07 -6.89
C ASN A 20 23.54 -29.37 -7.78
N SER A 21 22.29 -29.22 -7.30
CA SER A 21 21.20 -28.54 -8.01
C SER A 21 21.14 -27.03 -7.72
N ASN A 22 22.00 -26.50 -6.84
CA ASN A 22 22.04 -25.09 -6.49
C ASN A 22 23.30 -24.42 -7.02
N ASN A 23 23.10 -23.49 -7.99
CA ASN A 23 24.03 -22.52 -8.58
C ASN A 23 25.13 -23.07 -9.50
N THR A 24 25.39 -22.58 -10.71
CA THR A 24 24.94 -21.36 -11.43
C THR A 24 25.24 -21.54 -12.94
N ARG A 25 24.39 -20.89 -13.76
CA ARG A 25 24.69 -20.30 -15.08
C ARG A 25 25.07 -21.24 -16.24
N GLN A 26 24.08 -21.50 -17.09
CA GLN A 26 24.26 -21.23 -18.53
C GLN A 26 23.41 -20.01 -18.93
N LEU A 27 24.13 -18.91 -19.11
CA LEU A 27 23.72 -17.72 -19.84
C LEU A 27 24.07 -17.96 -21.31
N SER A 28 23.12 -18.41 -22.13
CA SER A 28 23.08 -18.17 -23.59
C SER A 28 21.93 -18.95 -24.23
N SER A 29 20.78 -18.30 -24.43
CA SER A 29 19.83 -18.53 -25.54
C SER A 29 18.40 -18.00 -25.29
N PHE A 30 18.22 -16.87 -24.58
CA PHE A 30 16.94 -16.13 -24.63
C PHE A 30 17.15 -14.60 -24.66
N SER A 31 18.27 -14.12 -25.21
CA SER A 31 18.63 -12.69 -25.14
C SER A 31 18.16 -11.83 -26.32
N ALA A 32 17.23 -12.29 -27.16
CA ALA A 32 16.86 -11.55 -28.38
C ALA A 32 15.36 -11.34 -28.62
N ILE A 33 14.46 -12.00 -27.88
CA ILE A 33 13.00 -11.92 -28.16
C ILE A 33 12.23 -11.15 -27.07
N GLU A 34 12.74 -11.06 -25.84
CA GLU A 34 12.01 -10.43 -24.71
C GLU A 34 12.46 -9.01 -24.33
N LYS A 35 13.41 -8.42 -25.05
CA LYS A 35 13.95 -7.09 -24.70
C LYS A 35 13.17 -5.89 -25.27
N ASN A 36 12.06 -6.13 -25.96
CA ASN A 36 11.31 -5.07 -26.66
C ASN A 36 9.93 -4.71 -26.08
N VAL A 37 9.54 -5.22 -24.90
CA VAL A 37 8.22 -4.87 -24.31
C VAL A 37 8.32 -4.21 -22.92
N LEU A 38 9.47 -4.24 -22.24
CA LEU A 38 9.65 -3.61 -20.92
C LEU A 38 10.47 -2.32 -20.98
N SER A 39 10.07 -1.40 -21.85
CA SER A 39 10.63 -0.06 -21.88
C SER A 39 9.52 0.95 -22.16
N TYR A 40 9.39 1.92 -21.25
CA TYR A 40 8.47 3.07 -21.27
C TYR A 40 7.04 2.81 -20.76
N ASP A 41 6.88 2.38 -19.52
CA ASP A 41 6.42 3.30 -18.47
C ASP A 41 6.54 2.63 -17.09
N MET A 42 7.01 3.43 -16.15
CA MET A 42 7.66 2.99 -14.92
C MET A 42 6.61 2.48 -13.93
N LEU A 43 6.34 1.17 -13.97
CA LEU A 43 5.85 0.41 -12.84
C LEU A 43 6.64 0.85 -11.59
N ILE A 44 6.03 1.58 -10.64
CA ILE A 44 6.57 1.74 -9.29
C ILE A 44 6.34 0.39 -8.57
N ILE A 45 6.96 -0.66 -9.09
CA ILE A 45 7.06 -1.95 -8.41
C ILE A 45 8.14 -1.77 -7.37
N ARG A 46 7.72 -1.48 -6.14
CA ARG A 46 8.59 -1.67 -5.00
C ARG A 46 8.65 -3.18 -4.74
N ASN A 47 9.59 -3.85 -5.41
CA ASN A 47 9.97 -5.22 -5.04
C ASN A 47 10.15 -5.27 -3.52
N GLU A 48 9.63 -6.31 -2.88
CA GLU A 48 9.69 -6.57 -1.44
C GLU A 48 11.15 -6.57 -0.92
N ARG A 49 11.77 -5.40 -0.82
CA ARG A 49 12.75 -5.13 0.21
C ARG A 49 11.92 -5.01 1.45
N ILE A 50 11.81 -6.12 2.18
CA ILE A 50 11.33 -6.25 3.55
C ILE A 50 11.18 -4.86 4.16
N LEU A 51 9.97 -4.31 4.05
CA LEU A 51 9.55 -3.15 4.82
C LEU A 51 9.44 -3.67 6.24
N ALA A 52 10.59 -3.89 6.88
CA ALA A 52 10.64 -3.90 8.32
C ALA A 52 9.89 -2.64 8.74
N GLU A 53 8.86 -2.82 9.56
CA GLU A 53 7.94 -1.83 10.08
C GLU A 53 8.70 -0.66 10.72
N GLN A 54 9.26 0.21 9.89
CA GLN A 54 9.57 1.56 10.29
C GLN A 54 8.21 2.23 10.20
N HIS A 55 7.59 2.41 11.37
CA HIS A 55 6.41 3.26 11.53
C HIS A 55 6.80 4.65 11.06
N ASP A 56 6.76 4.86 9.75
CA ASP A 56 6.81 6.17 9.13
C ASP A 56 5.50 6.84 9.54
N GLU A 57 5.61 7.72 10.53
CA GLU A 57 4.49 8.46 11.11
C GLU A 57 3.72 9.24 10.04
N ASP A 58 4.37 9.57 8.93
CA ASP A 58 3.80 10.33 7.82
C ASP A 58 3.52 9.47 6.58
N ALA A 59 3.53 8.13 6.71
CA ALA A 59 3.25 7.22 5.61
C ALA A 59 1.90 7.50 4.91
N TRP A 60 0.94 8.02 5.66
CA TRP A 60 -0.38 8.41 5.17
C TRP A 60 -0.36 9.61 4.22
N ARG A 61 0.77 10.30 4.04
CA ARG A 61 0.97 11.35 3.03
C ARG A 61 1.62 10.85 1.75
N ASN A 62 2.10 9.61 1.74
CA ASN A 62 2.75 9.03 0.58
C ASN A 62 1.74 8.73 -0.53
N ASP A 63 2.26 8.56 -1.75
CA ASP A 63 1.43 8.10 -2.86
C ASP A 63 0.94 6.67 -2.62
N PHE A 64 -0.28 6.37 -3.07
CA PHE A 64 -0.75 5.01 -3.16
C PHE A 64 0.06 4.28 -4.22
N THR A 65 0.48 3.05 -3.90
CA THR A 65 1.32 2.24 -4.79
C THR A 65 0.81 0.81 -4.83
N VAL A 66 1.01 0.16 -5.98
CA VAL A 66 0.69 -1.25 -6.17
C VAL A 66 1.84 -2.10 -5.64
N VAL A 67 1.54 -3.02 -4.74
CA VAL A 67 2.44 -4.06 -4.26
C VAL A 67 2.01 -5.38 -4.88
N LEU A 68 2.61 -5.72 -6.02
CA LEU A 68 2.40 -7.03 -6.62
C LEU A 68 3.18 -8.08 -5.81
N ASN A 69 2.49 -8.83 -4.95
CA ASN A 69 3.08 -9.98 -4.28
C ASN A 69 3.07 -11.19 -5.22
N VAL A 70 4.13 -11.32 -6.03
CA VAL A 70 4.31 -12.38 -7.03
C VAL A 70 4.40 -13.78 -6.39
N GLN A 71 4.61 -13.89 -5.06
CA GLN A 71 4.87 -15.17 -4.39
C GLN A 71 3.65 -15.86 -3.79
N ASN A 72 2.51 -15.17 -3.62
CA ASN A 72 1.32 -15.69 -2.93
C ASN A 72 0.09 -15.88 -3.82
N ILE A 73 0.27 -15.88 -5.14
CA ILE A 73 -0.86 -16.04 -6.08
C ILE A 73 -1.15 -17.53 -6.23
N PRO A 74 -2.32 -18.04 -5.79
CA PRO A 74 -2.68 -19.43 -5.99
C PRO A 74 -2.76 -19.71 -7.50
N GLU A 75 -2.06 -20.75 -7.97
CA GLU A 75 -1.98 -21.14 -9.39
C GLU A 75 -3.36 -21.40 -10.05
N GLU A 76 -4.43 -21.51 -9.25
CA GLU A 76 -5.81 -21.78 -9.71
C GLU A 76 -6.72 -20.55 -9.88
N LYS A 77 -6.35 -19.35 -9.41
CA LYS A 77 -7.10 -18.13 -9.75
C LYS A 77 -6.53 -17.57 -11.04
N GLN A 78 -7.29 -17.69 -12.13
CA GLN A 78 -6.94 -17.14 -13.44
C GLN A 78 -6.67 -15.63 -13.31
N LEU A 79 -5.40 -15.29 -13.12
CA LEU A 79 -4.87 -13.93 -13.06
C LEU A 79 -4.72 -13.32 -14.47
N GLY A 80 -5.57 -13.77 -15.40
CA GLY A 80 -5.40 -13.54 -16.84
C GLY A 80 -5.43 -12.05 -17.18
N GLU A 81 -6.46 -11.35 -16.72
CA GLU A 81 -6.66 -9.92 -17.00
C GLU A 81 -5.79 -9.00 -16.10
N GLN A 82 -5.51 -9.40 -14.85
CA GLN A 82 -4.76 -8.57 -13.89
C GLN A 82 -3.24 -8.49 -14.18
N GLN A 83 -2.73 -9.35 -15.07
CA GLN A 83 -1.36 -9.30 -15.59
C GLN A 83 -1.25 -8.58 -16.94
N GLU A 84 -2.37 -8.19 -17.54
CA GLU A 84 -2.33 -7.49 -18.82
C GLU A 84 -1.73 -6.09 -18.65
N PRO A 85 -0.86 -5.65 -19.59
CA PRO A 85 -0.27 -4.31 -19.54
C PRO A 85 -1.30 -3.20 -19.45
N GLU A 86 -2.48 -3.38 -20.06
CA GLU A 86 -3.59 -2.42 -20.02
C GLU A 86 -4.15 -2.28 -18.60
N TYR A 87 -4.50 -3.40 -17.95
CA TYR A 87 -4.94 -3.40 -16.55
C TYR A 87 -3.92 -2.73 -15.62
N ILE A 88 -2.64 -3.07 -15.78
CA ILE A 88 -1.55 -2.52 -14.97
C ILE A 88 -1.46 -0.99 -15.16
N ASN A 89 -1.58 -0.52 -16.41
CA ASN A 89 -1.54 0.90 -16.71
C ASN A 89 -2.74 1.63 -16.08
N GLU A 90 -3.94 1.07 -16.22
CA GLU A 90 -5.14 1.66 -15.62
C GLU A 90 -5.10 1.66 -14.09
N LEU A 91 -4.55 0.61 -13.47
CA LEU A 91 -4.35 0.55 -12.02
C LEU A 91 -3.34 1.60 -11.54
N ASN A 92 -2.26 1.83 -12.29
CA ASN A 92 -1.30 2.89 -11.98
C ASN A 92 -1.95 4.28 -12.09
N GLU A 93 -2.76 4.51 -13.11
CA GLU A 93 -3.52 5.76 -13.25
C GLU A 93 -4.53 5.96 -12.12
N LEU A 94 -5.20 4.89 -11.66
CA LEU A 94 -6.04 4.94 -10.46
C LEU A 94 -5.21 5.35 -9.23
N CYS A 95 -4.06 4.73 -8.99
CA CYS A 95 -3.18 5.06 -7.87
C CYS A 95 -2.75 6.54 -7.91
N LYS A 96 -2.35 7.02 -9.09
CA LYS A 96 -1.95 8.41 -9.29
C LYS A 96 -3.09 9.38 -8.98
N LYS A 97 -4.26 9.17 -9.59
CA LYS A 97 -5.46 10.01 -9.35
C LYS A 97 -5.87 10.00 -7.89
N ALA A 98 -5.89 8.82 -7.26
CA ALA A 98 -6.21 8.67 -5.85
C ALA A 98 -5.24 9.44 -4.96
N SER A 99 -3.94 9.39 -5.28
CA SER A 99 -2.89 10.08 -4.52
C SER A 99 -2.98 11.59 -4.65
N GLU A 100 -3.20 12.09 -5.86
CA GLU A 100 -3.41 13.52 -6.13
C GLU A 100 -4.65 14.01 -5.37
N TYR A 101 -5.77 13.29 -5.46
CA TYR A 101 -6.98 13.66 -4.73
C TYR A 101 -6.76 13.64 -3.22
N TRP A 102 -6.18 12.56 -2.69
CA TRP A 102 -5.91 12.41 -1.27
C TRP A 102 -5.06 13.55 -0.71
N LYS A 103 -3.98 13.91 -1.40
CA LYS A 103 -3.12 15.03 -1.01
C LYS A 103 -3.86 16.36 -1.04
N ASN A 104 -4.65 16.60 -2.09
CA ASN A 104 -5.43 17.83 -2.22
C ASN A 104 -6.44 17.96 -1.08
N ILE A 105 -7.19 16.89 -0.77
CA ILE A 105 -8.18 16.96 0.32
C ILE A 105 -7.52 17.18 1.67
N ILE A 106 -6.36 16.58 1.93
CA ILE A 106 -5.62 16.79 3.18
C ILE A 106 -5.15 18.23 3.29
N ASN A 107 -4.60 18.81 2.22
CA ASN A 107 -4.15 20.20 2.22
C ASN A 107 -5.32 21.14 2.50
N ASP A 108 -6.46 20.94 1.83
CA ASP A 108 -7.68 21.73 2.06
C ASP A 108 -8.14 21.62 3.53
N MET A 109 -8.12 20.41 4.10
CA MET A 109 -8.50 20.16 5.49
C MET A 109 -7.54 20.85 6.48
N GLU A 110 -6.24 20.82 6.21
CA GLU A 110 -5.24 21.49 7.05
C GLU A 110 -5.41 23.00 7.06
N GLU A 111 -5.67 23.61 5.90
CA GLU A 111 -5.92 25.04 5.78
C GLU A 111 -7.20 25.43 6.54
N GLU A 112 -8.27 24.67 6.35
CA GLU A 112 -9.54 24.91 7.04
C GLU A 112 -9.42 24.75 8.55
N TYR A 113 -8.70 23.72 9.02
CA TYR A 113 -8.46 23.51 10.44
C TYR A 113 -7.63 24.65 11.05
N LYS A 114 -6.55 25.08 10.37
CA LYS A 114 -5.74 26.22 10.82
C LYS A 114 -6.57 27.49 10.97
N GLU A 115 -7.49 27.76 10.04
CA GLU A 115 -8.37 28.91 10.12
C GLU A 115 -9.39 28.80 11.26
N LEU A 116 -9.94 27.60 11.50
CA LEU A 116 -10.83 27.32 12.63
C LEU A 116 -10.11 27.55 13.97
N THR A 117 -8.87 27.07 14.09
CA THR A 117 -8.15 27.04 15.36
C THR A 117 -7.19 28.22 15.57
N LYS A 118 -7.18 29.24 14.71
CA LYS A 118 -6.19 30.33 14.74
C LYS A 118 -6.13 31.16 16.02
N TYR A 119 -7.20 31.13 16.83
CA TYR A 119 -7.28 31.83 18.11
C TYR A 119 -7.28 30.88 19.32
N LEU A 120 -7.19 29.58 19.08
CA LEU A 120 -7.12 28.57 20.13
C LEU A 120 -5.66 28.38 20.58
N ASP A 121 -5.47 27.68 21.70
CA ASP A 121 -4.13 27.29 22.13
C ASP A 121 -3.45 26.42 21.07
N GLU A 122 -2.22 26.79 20.69
CA GLU A 122 -1.46 26.15 19.61
C GLU A 122 -1.12 24.70 19.95
N ASN A 123 -0.76 24.41 21.21
CA ASN A 123 -0.41 23.06 21.62
C ASN A 123 -1.65 22.17 21.63
N TRP A 124 -2.75 22.66 22.19
CA TRP A 124 -4.01 21.95 22.24
C TRP A 124 -4.53 21.63 20.84
N SER A 125 -4.55 22.62 19.95
CA SER A 125 -5.04 22.45 18.58
C SER A 125 -4.17 21.49 17.79
N LYS A 126 -2.84 21.56 17.95
CA LYS A 126 -1.92 20.57 17.36
C LYS A 126 -2.14 19.16 17.92
N ASP A 127 -2.35 19.03 19.22
CA ASP A 127 -2.60 17.74 19.85
C ASP A 127 -3.93 17.13 19.42
N MET A 128 -4.99 17.93 19.30
CA MET A 128 -6.29 17.49 18.80
C MET A 128 -6.20 16.97 17.36
N TRP A 129 -5.54 17.73 16.47
CA TRP A 129 -5.28 17.31 15.10
C TRP A 129 -4.53 15.98 15.02
N ASN A 130 -3.43 15.85 15.76
CA ASN A 130 -2.59 14.65 15.69
C ASN A 130 -3.25 13.42 16.32
N ARG A 131 -3.89 13.59 17.48
CA ARG A 131 -4.46 12.49 18.25
C ARG A 131 -5.71 11.92 17.60
N GLU A 132 -6.57 12.78 17.06
CA GLU A 132 -7.85 12.35 16.49
C GLU A 132 -7.78 12.26 14.96
N TRP A 133 -7.43 13.36 14.30
CA TRP A 133 -7.56 13.46 12.84
C TRP A 133 -6.46 12.71 12.09
N VAL A 134 -5.18 12.92 12.42
CA VAL A 134 -4.07 12.18 11.78
C VAL A 134 -4.21 10.68 12.03
N LYS A 135 -4.65 10.28 13.23
CA LYS A 135 -4.93 8.87 13.55
C LYS A 135 -6.02 8.29 12.65
N TYR A 136 -7.08 9.06 12.36
CA TYR A 136 -8.12 8.67 11.41
C TYR A 136 -7.58 8.57 9.98
N LEU A 137 -6.84 9.58 9.50
CA LEU A 137 -6.25 9.60 8.15
C LEU A 137 -5.31 8.41 7.91
N ARG A 138 -4.49 8.04 8.90
CA ARG A 138 -3.63 6.85 8.85
C ARG A 138 -4.42 5.56 8.60
N ARG A 139 -5.60 5.42 9.23
CA ARG A 139 -6.46 4.25 9.04
C ARG A 139 -7.08 4.23 7.66
N VAL A 140 -7.66 5.35 7.23
CA VAL A 140 -8.28 5.47 5.89
C VAL A 140 -7.25 5.20 4.80
N TYR A 141 -6.06 5.80 4.89
CA TYR A 141 -4.97 5.54 3.96
C TYR A 141 -4.62 4.05 3.90
N GLY A 142 -4.52 3.38 5.07
CA GLY A 142 -4.28 1.95 5.15
C GLY A 142 -5.38 1.11 4.49
N HIS A 143 -6.65 1.48 4.66
CA HIS A 143 -7.77 0.81 4.01
C HIS A 143 -7.74 0.98 2.49
N ILE A 144 -7.59 2.21 2.01
CA ILE A 144 -7.48 2.49 0.57
C ILE A 144 -6.33 1.69 -0.05
N LEU A 145 -5.15 1.68 0.60
CA LEU A 145 -3.99 0.95 0.11
C LEU A 145 -4.25 -0.56 0.09
N ALA A 146 -4.93 -1.10 1.10
CA ALA A 146 -5.31 -2.52 1.14
C ALA A 146 -6.28 -2.87 0.00
N ASP A 147 -7.33 -2.05 -0.20
CA ASP A 147 -8.34 -2.27 -1.23
C ASP A 147 -7.75 -2.17 -2.65
N ILE A 148 -6.87 -1.19 -2.89
CA ILE A 148 -6.11 -1.07 -4.15
C ILE A 148 -5.26 -2.32 -4.42
N ASN A 149 -4.75 -2.98 -3.39
CA ASN A 149 -3.89 -4.15 -3.51
C ASN A 149 -4.62 -5.49 -3.38
N ASP A 150 -5.94 -5.51 -3.17
CA ASP A 150 -6.71 -6.75 -3.04
C ASP A 150 -6.88 -7.44 -4.40
N PRO A 151 -6.29 -8.62 -4.64
CA PRO A 151 -6.40 -9.31 -5.92
C PRO A 151 -7.81 -9.83 -6.22
N SER A 152 -8.69 -9.89 -5.22
CA SER A 152 -10.08 -10.33 -5.40
C SER A 152 -11.00 -9.26 -5.98
N LEU A 153 -10.56 -7.99 -5.99
CA LEU A 153 -11.35 -6.87 -6.50
C LEU A 153 -11.03 -6.58 -7.97
N THR A 154 -12.07 -6.27 -8.75
CA THR A 154 -11.91 -5.75 -10.11
C THR A 154 -11.37 -4.31 -10.06
N LEU A 155 -10.85 -3.81 -11.18
CA LEU A 155 -10.42 -2.41 -11.25
C LEU A 155 -11.58 -1.44 -10.94
N VAL A 156 -12.77 -1.75 -11.46
CA VAL A 156 -13.98 -0.95 -11.23
C VAL A 156 -14.36 -0.93 -9.75
N ASP A 157 -14.27 -2.08 -9.06
CA ASP A 157 -14.53 -2.14 -7.62
C ASP A 157 -13.52 -1.30 -6.83
N LYS A 158 -12.23 -1.39 -7.18
CA LYS A 158 -11.17 -0.58 -6.57
C LYS A 158 -11.47 0.90 -6.74
N GLU A 159 -11.74 1.35 -7.96
CA GLU A 159 -12.06 2.75 -8.22
C GLU A 159 -13.28 3.21 -7.41
N HIS A 160 -14.33 2.38 -7.35
CA HIS A 160 -15.53 2.69 -6.58
C HIS A 160 -15.24 2.85 -5.07
N ILE A 161 -14.50 1.91 -4.48
CA ILE A 161 -14.16 1.91 -3.06
C ILE A 161 -13.27 3.10 -2.71
N VAL A 162 -12.25 3.39 -3.53
CA VAL A 162 -11.38 4.57 -3.36
C VAL A 162 -12.23 5.84 -3.33
N ASN A 163 -13.15 6.00 -4.29
CA ASN A 163 -14.02 7.17 -4.36
C ASN A 163 -14.94 7.30 -3.13
N ILE A 164 -15.45 6.18 -2.59
CA ILE A 164 -16.21 6.18 -1.33
C ILE A 164 -15.36 6.70 -0.18
N TRP A 165 -14.16 6.15 0.02
CA TRP A 165 -13.28 6.57 1.10
C TRP A 165 -12.92 8.05 1.02
N LEU A 166 -12.55 8.53 -0.17
CA LEU A 166 -12.25 9.95 -0.40
C LEU A 166 -13.46 10.85 -0.08
N THR A 167 -14.66 10.43 -0.48
CA THR A 167 -15.89 11.19 -0.22
C THR A 167 -16.24 11.21 1.27
N TRP A 168 -16.12 10.08 1.95
CA TRP A 168 -16.45 9.97 3.38
C TRP A 168 -15.45 10.71 4.24
N THR A 169 -14.16 10.65 3.91
CA THR A 169 -13.11 11.43 4.60
C THR A 169 -13.45 12.92 4.64
N LYS A 170 -13.94 13.49 3.52
CA LYS A 170 -14.41 14.89 3.47
C LYS A 170 -15.59 15.17 4.39
N LYS A 171 -16.53 14.24 4.50
CA LYS A 171 -17.71 14.39 5.37
C LYS A 171 -17.32 14.25 6.83
N ASP A 172 -16.53 13.24 7.15
CA ASP A 172 -16.02 12.97 8.50
C ASP A 172 -15.20 14.15 9.02
N PHE A 173 -14.51 14.86 8.12
CA PHE A 173 -13.79 16.08 8.50
C PHE A 173 -14.71 17.18 9.03
N ARG A 174 -15.94 17.31 8.49
CA ARG A 174 -16.91 18.30 8.97
C ARG A 174 -17.33 18.00 10.40
N PHE A 175 -17.61 16.73 10.68
CA PHE A 175 -17.89 16.28 12.05
C PHE A 175 -16.70 16.48 12.98
N PHE A 176 -15.48 16.25 12.49
CA PHE A 176 -14.28 16.51 13.28
C PHE A 176 -14.10 18.00 13.64
N LEU A 177 -14.41 18.92 12.72
CA LEU A 177 -14.37 20.36 13.01
C LEU A 177 -15.41 20.75 14.07
N GLU A 178 -16.62 20.25 13.95
CA GLU A 178 -17.69 20.46 14.95
C GLU A 178 -17.27 19.92 16.32
N TYR A 179 -16.82 18.67 16.37
CA TYR A 179 -16.32 18.04 17.58
C TYR A 179 -15.15 18.81 18.22
N THR A 180 -14.21 19.31 17.40
CA THR A 180 -13.08 20.11 17.89
C THR A 180 -13.58 21.39 18.56
N LYS A 181 -14.53 22.08 17.93
CA LYS A 181 -15.10 23.31 18.46
C LYS A 181 -15.82 23.07 19.79
N GLU A 182 -16.70 22.07 19.85
CA GLU A 182 -17.43 21.69 21.07
C GLU A 182 -16.46 21.33 22.20
N THR A 183 -15.43 20.53 21.90
CA THR A 183 -14.44 20.13 22.92
C THR A 183 -13.66 21.32 23.48
N TRP A 184 -13.42 22.35 22.69
CA TRP A 184 -12.76 23.57 23.18
C TRP A 184 -13.69 24.40 24.07
N GLU A 185 -14.95 24.59 23.64
CA GLU A 185 -15.95 25.34 24.42
C GLU A 185 -16.15 24.72 25.82
N ASP A 186 -16.24 23.40 25.89
CA ASP A 186 -16.32 22.67 27.17
C ASP A 186 -15.10 22.90 28.08
N GLN A 187 -13.91 23.05 27.50
CA GLN A 187 -12.71 23.36 28.27
C GLN A 187 -12.76 24.78 28.83
N GLU A 188 -13.17 25.77 28.05
CA GLU A 188 -13.31 27.15 28.53
C GLU A 188 -14.35 27.27 29.65
N GLU A 189 -15.46 26.53 29.57
CA GLU A 189 -16.47 26.50 30.64
C GLU A 189 -15.95 25.90 31.95
N MET A 190 -15.03 24.92 31.90
CA MET A 190 -14.45 24.32 33.11
C MET A 190 -13.43 25.22 33.82
N TYR A 191 -12.86 26.20 33.14
CA TYR A 191 -11.84 27.11 33.68
C TYR A 191 -12.36 28.52 34.00
N ASN A 192 -13.64 28.80 33.73
CA ASN A 192 -14.35 30.03 34.12
C ASN A 192 -15.25 29.82 35.35
#